data_AF-A0A314UEU6-F1
#
_entry.id   AF-A0A314UEU6-F1
#
_cell.length_a   1.000
_cell.length_b   1.000
_cell.length_c   1.000
_cell.angle_alpha   90.00
_cell.angle_beta   90.00
_cell.angle_gamma   90.00
#
_symmetry.space_group_name_H-M   'P 1'
#
loop_
_entity.id
_entity.type
_entity.pdbx_description
1 polymer ?
#
loop_
_entity_poly.entity_id
_entity_poly.type
_entity_poly.pdbx_seq_one_letter_code
_entity_poly.pdbx_strand_id
1 'polypeptide(L)'
;MRRRRGGDMSFISEVRKYLTSRKDVKKAMNNALKVRESNCTDKNHETPAVVNMLKELDAVTVALFESLLSFIAGSKSKSSSWSFVSKLVQPKRVACEGEEVANTNELEKVDAALQSLLSHKSKKSDNTMQVEDVQIWLQDLEANIQDIEEGLECLFRRLIKTRVSLLNIFSH
;
A
#
# COMPACT_ATOMS: atom_id res chain seq x y z
N MET A 1 -1.93 38.24 26.96
CA MET A 1 -2.06 36.77 26.79
C MET A 1 -1.73 36.41 25.32
N ARG A 2 -0.50 35.99 25.02
CA ARG A 2 -0.06 35.66 23.64
C ARG A 2 -0.41 34.19 23.35
N ARG A 3 -1.30 33.95 22.38
CA ARG A 3 -1.71 32.61 21.96
C ARG A 3 -0.50 31.88 21.32
N ARG A 4 -0.18 30.69 21.84
CA ARG A 4 0.82 29.76 21.30
C ARG A 4 0.44 29.33 19.87
N ARG A 5 0.86 30.08 18.85
CA ARG A 5 0.67 29.72 17.43
C ARG A 5 1.78 28.80 16.89
N GLY A 6 2.78 28.48 17.71
CA GLY A 6 3.94 27.66 17.31
C GLY A 6 3.65 26.16 17.20
N GLY A 7 2.76 25.60 18.04
CA GLY A 7 2.44 24.16 18.04
C GLY A 7 1.73 23.72 16.76
N ASP A 8 0.73 24.47 16.32
CA ASP A 8 -0.05 24.17 15.11
C ASP A 8 0.81 24.17 13.83
N MET A 9 1.84 25.02 13.79
CA MET A 9 2.76 25.10 12.65
C MET A 9 3.72 23.91 12.58
N SER A 10 4.14 23.37 13.73
CA SER A 10 4.90 22.13 13.80
C SER A 10 4.05 20.99 13.27
N PHE A 11 2.92 20.69 13.92
CA PHE A 11 2.06 19.55 13.55
C PHE A 11 1.76 19.45 12.05
N ILE A 12 1.41 20.56 11.41
CA ILE A 12 1.15 20.61 9.96
C ILE A 12 2.38 20.26 9.12
N SER A 13 3.56 20.67 9.57
CA SER A 13 4.81 20.32 8.92
C SER A 13 5.10 18.82 9.02
N GLU A 14 4.80 18.19 10.17
CA GLU A 14 4.90 16.75 10.38
C GLU A 14 3.91 15.98 9.48
N VAL A 15 2.64 16.41 9.41
CA VAL A 15 1.63 15.82 8.52
C VAL A 15 2.08 15.91 7.04
N ARG A 16 2.67 17.04 6.63
CA ARG A 16 3.20 17.20 5.26
C ARG A 16 4.38 16.27 4.99
N LYS A 17 5.28 16.06 5.96
CA LYS A 17 6.41 15.12 5.84
C LYS A 17 5.89 13.70 5.66
N TYR A 18 4.93 13.27 6.48
CA TYR A 18 4.28 11.96 6.34
C TYR A 18 3.68 11.77 4.94
N LEU A 19 2.85 12.70 4.47
CA LEU A 19 2.21 12.58 3.15
C LEU A 19 3.21 12.56 1.99
N THR A 20 4.34 13.27 2.13
CA THR A 20 5.42 13.23 1.14
C THR A 20 6.09 11.85 1.12
N SER A 21 6.49 11.36 2.29
CA SER A 21 7.05 10.01 2.45
C SER A 21 6.10 8.94 1.92
N ARG A 22 4.80 9.06 2.25
CA ARG A 22 3.75 8.16 1.79
C ARG A 22 3.64 8.11 0.27
N LYS A 23 3.75 9.26 -0.41
CA LYS A 23 3.76 9.32 -1.87
C LYS A 23 4.97 8.58 -2.46
N ASP A 24 6.13 8.71 -1.85
CA ASP A 24 7.35 8.01 -2.27
C ASP A 24 7.22 6.50 -2.07
N VAL A 25 6.67 6.06 -0.93
CA VAL A 25 6.34 4.65 -0.67
C VAL A 25 5.37 4.12 -1.73
N LYS A 26 4.23 4.79 -1.98
CA LYS A 26 3.27 4.35 -3.02
C LYS A 26 3.93 4.24 -4.39
N LYS A 27 4.82 5.17 -4.74
CA LYS A 27 5.55 5.15 -6.00
C LYS A 27 6.50 3.95 -6.07
N ALA A 28 7.26 3.70 -5.00
CA ALA A 28 8.18 2.56 -4.92
C ALA A 28 7.44 1.21 -5.05
N MET A 29 6.33 1.03 -4.33
CA MET A 29 5.54 -0.21 -4.40
C MET A 29 4.94 -0.43 -5.79
N ASN A 30 4.37 0.62 -6.40
CA ASN A 30 3.85 0.54 -7.78
C ASN A 30 4.94 0.23 -8.81
N ASN A 31 6.15 0.74 -8.63
CA ASN A 31 7.27 0.41 -9.51
C ASN A 31 7.70 -1.06 -9.35
N ALA A 32 7.75 -1.56 -8.12
CA ALA A 32 8.05 -2.97 -7.85
C ALA A 32 7.02 -3.92 -8.51
N LEU A 33 5.73 -3.57 -8.44
CA LEU A 33 4.67 -4.33 -9.11
C LEU A 33 4.81 -4.35 -10.64
N LYS A 34 5.28 -3.27 -11.27
CA LYS A 34 5.46 -3.20 -12.73
C LYS A 34 6.62 -4.04 -13.25
N VAL A 35 7.72 -4.15 -12.50
CA VAL A 35 8.91 -4.94 -12.89
C VAL A 35 8.56 -6.43 -13.06
N ARG A 36 7.53 -6.89 -12.35
CA ARG A 36 7.05 -8.27 -12.35
C ARG A 36 6.27 -8.64 -13.63
N GLU A 37 5.43 -7.73 -14.14
CA GLU A 37 4.57 -7.98 -15.31
C GLU A 37 5.37 -8.37 -16.57
N SER A 38 6.67 -8.02 -16.65
CA SER A 38 7.52 -8.30 -17.82
C SER A 38 8.21 -9.66 -17.84
N ASN A 39 8.22 -10.43 -16.75
CA ASN A 39 9.16 -11.55 -16.58
C ASN A 39 8.55 -12.97 -16.66
N CYS A 40 7.29 -13.13 -17.09
CA CYS A 40 6.63 -14.44 -17.05
C CYS A 40 6.63 -15.15 -18.42
N THR A 41 7.66 -15.94 -18.70
CA THR A 41 7.58 -17.00 -19.73
C THR A 41 8.28 -18.25 -19.22
N ASP A 42 7.51 -19.23 -18.78
CA ASP A 42 8.04 -20.57 -18.48
C ASP A 42 7.45 -21.56 -19.49
N LYS A 43 8.32 -22.21 -20.27
CA LYS A 43 7.95 -23.23 -21.25
C LYS A 43 8.12 -24.58 -20.60
N ASN A 44 7.03 -25.34 -20.57
CA ASN A 44 6.97 -26.67 -19.97
C ASN A 44 7.88 -27.67 -20.70
N HIS A 45 8.83 -28.24 -19.98
CA HIS A 45 9.38 -29.58 -20.20
C HIS A 45 8.97 -30.43 -19.00
N GLU A 46 8.90 -31.77 -19.13
CA GLU A 46 8.72 -32.70 -18.00
C GLU A 46 9.65 -32.33 -16.84
N THR A 47 9.08 -31.74 -15.79
CA THR A 47 9.80 -31.35 -14.58
C THR A 47 9.51 -32.34 -13.45
N PRO A 48 10.54 -32.78 -12.70
CA PRO A 48 10.36 -33.66 -11.54
C PRO A 48 9.33 -33.11 -10.54
N ALA A 49 8.61 -34.00 -9.84
CA ALA A 49 7.56 -33.61 -8.87
C ALA A 49 8.04 -32.60 -7.81
N VAL A 50 9.29 -32.73 -7.35
CA VAL A 50 9.91 -31.78 -6.40
C VAL A 50 10.07 -30.38 -7.02
N VAL A 51 10.43 -30.30 -8.30
CA VAL A 51 10.55 -29.02 -9.01
C VAL A 51 9.19 -28.36 -9.18
N ASN A 52 8.13 -29.14 -9.43
CA ASN A 52 6.76 -28.59 -9.51
C ASN A 52 6.28 -28.03 -8.17
N MET A 53 6.51 -28.74 -7.06
CA MET A 53 6.20 -28.22 -5.72
C MET A 53 6.95 -26.92 -5.40
N LEU A 54 8.20 -26.80 -5.85
CA LEU A 54 8.98 -25.56 -5.68
C LEU A 54 8.42 -24.41 -6.52
N LYS A 55 7.97 -24.68 -7.75
CA LYS A 55 7.30 -23.67 -8.59
C LYS A 55 5.98 -23.20 -7.97
N GLU A 56 5.21 -24.10 -7.37
CA GLU A 56 3.99 -23.74 -6.65
C GLU A 56 4.28 -22.89 -5.41
N LEU A 57 5.27 -23.27 -4.61
CA LEU A 57 5.70 -22.48 -3.44
C LEU A 57 6.21 -21.09 -3.85
N ASP A 58 6.98 -21.02 -4.93
CA ASP A 58 7.43 -19.75 -5.51
C ASP A 58 6.23 -18.91 -5.89
N ALA A 59 5.29 -19.44 -6.69
CA ALA A 59 4.08 -18.74 -7.11
C ALA A 59 3.25 -18.20 -5.92
N VAL A 60 3.08 -18.99 -4.85
CA VAL A 60 2.36 -18.54 -3.64
C VAL A 60 3.12 -17.42 -2.94
N THR A 61 4.43 -17.56 -2.73
CA THR A 61 5.28 -16.55 -2.09
C THR A 61 5.21 -15.22 -2.86
N VAL A 62 5.29 -15.35 -4.16
CA VAL A 62 5.28 -14.29 -5.15
C VAL A 62 3.91 -13.58 -5.21
N ALA A 63 2.80 -14.31 -5.08
CA ALA A 63 1.45 -13.74 -4.95
C ALA A 63 1.22 -13.04 -3.59
N LEU A 64 1.78 -13.58 -2.50
CA LEU A 64 1.73 -12.94 -1.17
C LEU A 64 2.42 -11.56 -1.20
N PHE A 65 3.62 -11.49 -1.77
CA PHE A 65 4.31 -10.21 -1.92
C PHE A 65 3.56 -9.23 -2.82
N GLU A 66 2.92 -9.69 -3.90
CA GLU A 66 2.07 -8.83 -4.74
C GLU A 66 0.89 -8.26 -3.97
N SER A 67 0.20 -9.09 -3.19
CA SER A 67 -0.92 -8.66 -2.36
C SER A 67 -0.46 -7.61 -1.33
N LEU A 68 0.67 -7.86 -0.66
CA LEU A 68 1.25 -6.92 0.29
C LEU A 68 1.67 -5.60 -0.36
N LEU A 69 2.40 -5.65 -1.47
CA LEU A 69 2.81 -4.45 -2.21
C LEU A 69 1.60 -3.65 -2.71
N SER A 70 0.54 -4.34 -3.15
CA SER A 70 -0.72 -3.71 -3.58
C SER A 70 -1.46 -3.06 -2.41
N PHE A 71 -1.51 -3.73 -1.26
CA PHE A 71 -2.06 -3.18 -0.02
C PHE A 71 -1.31 -1.89 0.38
N ILE A 72 0.03 -1.91 0.38
CA ILE A 72 0.84 -0.74 0.72
C ILE A 72 0.76 0.35 -0.35
N ALA A 73 0.69 0.02 -1.63
CA ALA A 73 0.50 1.02 -2.69
C ALA A 73 -0.85 1.74 -2.57
N GLY A 74 -1.82 1.10 -1.93
CA GLY A 74 -3.21 1.48 -1.92
C GLY A 74 -3.89 1.14 -3.25
N SER A 75 -5.21 1.30 -3.27
CA SER A 75 -5.99 1.27 -4.50
C SER A 75 -5.34 2.22 -5.52
N LYS A 76 -5.26 1.76 -6.77
CA LYS A 76 -4.97 2.65 -7.89
C LYS A 76 -6.15 3.62 -7.96
N SER A 77 -6.05 4.75 -7.28
CA SER A 77 -6.78 5.95 -7.67
C SER A 77 -6.59 6.04 -9.18
N LYS A 78 -7.69 6.01 -9.93
CA LYS A 78 -7.71 6.39 -11.34
C LYS A 78 -7.37 7.89 -11.40
N SER A 79 -6.13 8.22 -11.06
CA SER A 79 -5.55 9.51 -11.28
C SER A 79 -5.41 9.63 -12.77
N SER A 80 -6.43 10.24 -13.35
CA SER A 80 -6.36 10.98 -14.59
C SER A 80 -5.02 11.72 -14.64
N SER A 81 -4.06 11.16 -15.36
CA SER A 81 -2.83 11.86 -15.74
C SER A 81 -2.85 12.23 -17.22
N TRP A 82 -4.05 12.35 -17.83
CA TRP A 82 -4.19 12.93 -19.16
C TRP A 82 -5.56 13.55 -19.52
N SER A 83 -6.46 13.85 -18.59
CA SER A 83 -7.78 14.42 -18.96
C SER A 83 -7.80 15.93 -19.26
N PHE A 84 -6.67 16.54 -19.62
CA PHE A 84 -6.64 17.96 -20.02
C PHE A 84 -6.70 18.19 -21.54
N VAL A 85 -6.83 17.15 -22.37
CA VAL A 85 -7.01 17.31 -23.83
C VAL A 85 -8.17 16.49 -24.40
N SER A 86 -9.28 16.36 -23.68
CA SER A 86 -10.52 15.82 -24.26
C SER A 86 -11.72 16.69 -23.90
N LYS A 87 -11.69 17.96 -24.33
CA LYS A 87 -12.92 18.72 -24.61
C LYS A 87 -13.31 18.49 -26.07
N LEU A 88 -13.85 17.33 -26.39
CA LEU A 88 -14.83 17.24 -27.47
C LEU A 88 -15.60 15.92 -27.39
N VAL A 89 -16.93 16.06 -27.39
CA VAL A 89 -17.96 15.02 -27.50
C VAL A 89 -18.14 14.13 -26.26
N GLN A 90 -19.14 14.47 -25.45
CA GLN A 90 -19.80 13.48 -24.60
C GLN A 90 -20.57 12.48 -25.47
N PRO A 91 -20.54 11.19 -25.09
CA PRO A 91 -21.74 10.39 -25.18
C PRO A 91 -22.11 9.88 -23.79
N LYS A 92 -23.30 10.31 -23.36
CA LYS A 92 -24.17 9.72 -22.35
C LYS A 92 -23.95 8.20 -22.19
N ARG A 93 -23.32 7.78 -21.09
CA ARG A 93 -23.42 6.39 -20.59
C ARG A 93 -23.66 6.39 -19.09
N VAL A 94 -24.91 6.05 -18.78
CA VAL A 94 -25.43 5.26 -17.65
C VAL A 94 -24.51 5.15 -16.43
N ALA A 95 -25.02 5.69 -15.32
CA ALA A 95 -24.53 5.42 -13.98
C ALA A 95 -24.56 3.90 -13.72
N CYS A 96 -23.38 3.29 -13.62
CA CYS A 96 -23.23 2.13 -12.75
C CYS A 96 -23.02 2.69 -11.35
N GLU A 97 -24.09 2.74 -10.56
CA GLU A 97 -24.01 2.56 -9.11
C GLU A 97 -23.48 1.13 -8.88
N GLY A 98 -22.17 0.96 -9.07
CA GLY A 98 -21.45 -0.10 -8.43
C GLY A 98 -21.17 0.41 -7.03
N GLU A 99 -22.02 0.00 -6.10
CA GLU A 99 -21.73 -0.01 -4.66
C GLU A 99 -20.52 -0.94 -4.45
N GLU A 100 -19.34 -0.51 -4.89
CA GLU A 100 -18.11 -1.03 -4.35
C GLU A 100 -18.11 -0.52 -2.92
N VAL A 101 -18.41 -1.43 -1.98
CA VAL A 101 -17.95 -1.29 -0.61
C VAL A 101 -16.47 -1.01 -0.75
N ALA A 102 -16.13 0.27 -0.69
CA ALA A 102 -14.77 0.73 -0.81
C ALA A 102 -14.10 0.19 0.44
N ASN A 103 -13.52 -1.00 0.32
CA ASN A 103 -12.53 -1.56 1.24
C ASN A 103 -11.31 -0.65 1.13
N THR A 104 -11.49 0.58 1.61
CA THR A 104 -10.46 1.56 1.81
C THR A 104 -9.51 0.94 2.80
N ASN A 105 -8.29 0.66 2.34
CA ASN A 105 -7.26 0.16 3.24
C ASN A 105 -7.01 1.22 4.33
N GLU A 106 -6.58 0.79 5.51
CA GLU A 106 -6.37 1.68 6.66
C GLU A 106 -5.43 2.84 6.35
N LEU A 107 -4.41 2.59 5.53
CA LEU A 107 -3.50 3.62 5.01
C LEU A 107 -4.23 4.70 4.21
N GLU A 108 -5.22 4.36 3.39
CA GLU A 108 -6.03 5.34 2.66
C GLU A 108 -6.93 6.15 3.58
N LYS A 109 -7.49 5.54 4.63
CA LYS A 109 -8.29 6.25 5.63
C LYS A 109 -7.45 7.31 6.35
N VAL A 110 -6.27 6.91 6.82
CA VAL A 110 -5.29 7.82 7.45
C VAL A 110 -4.85 8.90 6.47
N ASP A 111 -4.50 8.55 5.23
CA ASP A 111 -4.08 9.51 4.21
C ASP A 111 -5.17 10.56 3.93
N ALA A 112 -6.43 10.15 3.80
CA ALA A 112 -7.57 11.04 3.54
C ALA A 112 -7.85 11.97 4.74
N ALA A 113 -7.80 11.43 5.96
CA ALA A 113 -8.05 12.21 7.16
C ALA A 113 -6.96 13.25 7.40
N LEU A 114 -5.69 12.88 7.22
CA LEU A 114 -4.57 13.82 7.30
C LEU A 114 -4.63 14.91 6.22
N GLN A 115 -5.08 14.59 5.00
CA GLN A 115 -5.32 15.60 3.96
C GLN A 115 -6.49 16.54 4.30
N SER A 116 -7.55 16.01 4.92
CA SER A 116 -8.66 16.83 5.43
C SER A 116 -8.18 17.81 6.49
N LEU A 117 -7.36 17.36 7.45
CA LEU A 117 -6.78 18.20 8.50
C LEU A 117 -5.91 19.34 7.92
N LEU A 118 -5.22 19.11 6.81
CA LEU A 118 -4.49 20.18 6.10
C LEU A 118 -5.43 21.22 5.46
N SER A 119 -6.61 20.78 5.01
CA SER A 119 -7.58 21.59 4.27
C SER A 119 -8.53 22.38 5.19
N HIS A 120 -8.87 21.84 6.38
CA HIS A 120 -9.88 22.36 7.31
C HIS A 120 -9.43 23.57 8.16
N LYS A 121 -8.62 24.47 7.62
CA LYS A 121 -8.11 25.66 8.34
C LYS A 121 -9.11 26.81 8.56
N SER A 122 -10.42 26.68 8.25
CA SER A 122 -11.36 27.83 8.35
C SER A 122 -12.42 27.78 9.46
N LYS A 123 -12.73 26.64 10.09
CA LYS A 123 -13.79 26.57 11.13
C LYS A 123 -13.33 25.77 12.35
N LYS A 124 -13.15 26.47 13.46
CA LYS A 124 -12.52 25.98 14.70
C LYS A 124 -13.34 25.00 15.55
N SER A 125 -14.61 24.77 15.24
CA SER A 125 -15.51 24.06 16.17
C SER A 125 -15.57 22.54 15.97
N ASP A 126 -15.06 22.01 14.85
CA ASP A 126 -15.25 20.60 14.45
C ASP A 126 -13.94 19.78 14.41
N ASN A 127 -12.79 20.42 14.67
CA ASN A 127 -11.48 19.80 14.47
C ASN A 127 -11.04 18.89 15.63
N THR A 128 -11.60 19.01 16.83
CA THR A 128 -11.12 18.24 18.00
C THR A 128 -11.47 16.75 17.88
N MET A 129 -12.68 16.44 17.41
CA MET A 129 -13.15 15.06 17.25
C MET A 129 -12.39 14.31 16.15
N GLN A 130 -12.09 15.00 15.03
CA GLN A 130 -11.32 14.41 13.92
C GLN A 130 -9.85 14.09 14.29
N VAL A 131 -9.27 14.79 15.27
CA VAL A 131 -7.89 14.54 15.70
C VAL A 131 -7.79 13.27 16.55
N GLU A 132 -8.78 13.01 17.40
CA GLU A 132 -8.85 11.79 18.23
C GLU A 132 -9.03 10.55 17.35
N ASP A 133 -9.94 10.59 16.37
CA ASP A 133 -10.16 9.48 15.43
C ASP A 133 -8.89 9.17 14.61
N VAL A 134 -8.20 10.21 14.13
CA VAL A 134 -6.92 10.05 13.39
C VAL A 134 -5.84 9.44 14.26
N GLN A 135 -5.80 9.79 15.55
CA GLN A 135 -4.83 9.23 16.47
C GLN A 135 -5.07 7.73 16.69
N ILE A 136 -6.33 7.31 16.84
CA ILE A 136 -6.69 5.88 16.96
C ILE A 136 -6.28 5.13 15.70
N TRP A 137 -6.64 5.65 14.52
CA TRP A 137 -6.27 4.99 13.26
C TRP A 137 -4.77 4.92 13.02
N LEU A 138 -3.99 5.89 13.49
CA LEU A 138 -2.54 5.84 13.43
C LEU A 138 -1.95 4.77 14.37
N GLN A 139 -2.54 4.59 15.55
CA GLN A 139 -2.12 3.53 16.48
C GLN A 139 -2.45 2.14 15.94
N ASP A 140 -3.64 1.96 15.39
CA ASP A 140 -4.03 0.70 14.74
C ASP A 140 -3.11 0.39 13.55
N LEU A 141 -2.81 1.40 12.74
CA LEU A 141 -1.89 1.26 11.61
C LEU A 141 -0.46 0.92 12.06
N GLU A 142 0.02 1.52 13.15
CA GLU A 142 1.33 1.21 13.73
C GLU A 142 1.41 -0.25 14.20
N ALA A 143 0.38 -0.73 14.90
CA ALA A 143 0.28 -2.13 15.31
C ALA A 143 0.27 -3.09 14.11
N ASN A 144 -0.52 -2.76 13.07
CA ASN A 144 -0.59 -3.59 11.87
C ASN A 144 0.72 -3.59 11.07
N ILE A 145 1.46 -2.48 11.03
CA ILE A 145 2.81 -2.42 10.44
C ILE A 145 3.75 -3.35 11.22
N GLN A 146 3.71 -3.31 12.55
CA GLN A 146 4.54 -4.16 13.39
C GLN A 146 4.27 -5.65 13.16
N ASP A 147 3.00 -6.06 13.09
CA ASP A 147 2.61 -7.44 12.81
C ASP A 147 3.10 -7.91 11.42
N ILE A 148 3.01 -7.03 10.41
CA ILE A 148 3.53 -7.29 9.07
C ILE A 148 5.06 -7.45 9.09
N GLU A 149 5.78 -6.59 9.80
CA GLU A 149 7.24 -6.65 9.91
C GLU A 149 7.69 -7.96 10.57
N GLU A 150 7.03 -8.38 11.66
CA GLU A 150 7.32 -9.65 12.33
C GLU A 150 7.00 -10.85 11.43
N GLY A 151 5.85 -10.82 10.76
CA GLY A 151 5.45 -11.85 9.79
C GLY A 151 6.44 -11.99 8.63
N LEU A 152 6.92 -10.87 8.09
CA LEU A 152 7.93 -10.84 7.03
C LEU A 152 9.27 -11.39 7.52
N GLU A 153 9.71 -11.00 8.71
CA GLU A 153 10.96 -11.52 9.28
C GLU A 153 10.89 -13.05 9.44
N CYS A 154 9.77 -13.56 9.94
CA CYS A 154 9.52 -15.00 10.06
C CYS A 154 9.54 -15.70 8.69
N LEU A 155 8.87 -15.13 7.69
CA LEU A 155 8.85 -15.64 6.32
C LEU A 155 10.26 -15.70 5.73
N PHE A 156 11.05 -14.62 5.83
CA PHE A 156 12.42 -14.58 5.31
C PHE A 156 13.31 -15.63 5.97
N ARG A 157 13.23 -15.80 7.30
CA ARG A 157 13.98 -16.86 8.00
C ARG A 157 13.60 -18.25 7.47
N ARG A 158 12.32 -18.51 7.22
CA ARG A 158 11.83 -19.79 6.69
C ARG A 158 12.31 -20.02 5.26
N LEU A 159 12.21 -19.02 4.38
CA LEU A 159 12.69 -19.10 3.00
C LEU A 159 14.19 -19.40 2.92
N ILE A 160 15.00 -18.76 3.78
CA ILE A 160 16.44 -19.04 3.87
C ILE A 160 16.69 -20.49 4.30
N LYS A 161 16.00 -20.97 5.35
CA LYS A 161 16.13 -22.36 5.81
C LYS A 161 15.74 -23.35 4.72
N THR A 162 14.62 -23.13 4.03
CA THR A 162 14.18 -23.98 2.91
C THR A 162 15.24 -24.02 1.81
N ARG A 163 15.78 -22.86 1.42
CA ARG A 163 16.85 -22.79 0.41
C ARG A 163 18.08 -23.59 0.84
N VAL A 164 18.54 -23.43 2.08
CA VAL A 164 19.70 -24.16 2.61
C VAL A 164 19.43 -25.67 2.62
N SER A 165 18.26 -26.11 3.09
CA SER A 165 17.89 -27.53 3.09
C SER A 165 17.86 -28.12 1.68
N LEU A 166 17.31 -27.40 0.70
CA LEU A 166 17.29 -27.85 -0.69
C LEU A 166 18.71 -27.94 -1.27
N LEU A 167 19.54 -26.92 -1.07
CA LEU A 167 20.93 -26.94 -1.52
C LEU A 167 21.68 -28.14 -0.93
N ASN A 168 21.47 -28.43 0.35
CA ASN A 168 22.09 -29.57 1.01
C ASN A 168 21.65 -30.91 0.38
N ILE A 169 20.37 -31.07 0.06
CA ILE A 169 19.84 -32.28 -0.60
C ILE A 169 20.42 -32.45 -2.01
N PHE A 170 20.58 -31.37 -2.78
CA PHE A 170 21.12 -31.44 -4.14
C PHE A 170 22.66 -31.47 -4.21
N SER A 171 23.35 -31.15 -3.11
CA SER A 171 24.82 -31.15 -3.03
C SER A 171 25.43 -32.47 -2.60
N HIS A 172 24.61 -33.47 -2.26
CA HIS A 172 25.02 -34.73 -1.66
C HIS A 172 24.57 -35.93 -2.50
#